data_AF-A0A429MM26-F1
#
_entry.id   AF-A0A429MM26-F1
#
_cell.length_a   1.000
_cell.length_b   1.000
_cell.length_c   1.000
_cell.angle_alpha   90.00
_cell.angle_beta   90.00
_cell.angle_gamma   90.00
#
_symmetry.space_group_name_H-M   'P 1'
#
loop_
_entity.id
_entity.type
_entity.pdbx_description
1 polymer ?
#
loop_
_entity_poly.entity_id
_entity_poly.type
_entity_poly.pdbx_seq_one_letter_code
_entity_poly.pdbx_strand_id
1 'polypeptide(L)'
;MSQLYASLFYQKDVTDIFSDSSLVTYMIQVEVALAQAQAQVGVIPQNAANTIAQVAEHALDRFDFSALAVATGLAGNIAIPFVKQLT
;
A
#
# COMPACT_ATOMS: atom_id res chain seq x y z
N MET A 1 -13.52 11.28 -1.20
CA MET A 1 -14.66 11.66 -2.09
C MET A 1 -15.93 11.81 -1.26
N SER A 2 -16.83 12.72 -1.63
CA SER A 2 -18.15 12.81 -0.97
C SER A 2 -18.99 11.59 -1.31
N GLN A 3 -19.43 10.84 -0.29
CA GLN A 3 -20.30 9.67 -0.49
C GLN A 3 -21.66 10.05 -1.08
N LEU A 4 -22.18 11.24 -0.77
CA LEU A 4 -23.47 11.73 -1.26
C LEU A 4 -23.49 11.93 -2.79
N TYR A 5 -22.33 12.23 -3.37
CA TYR A 5 -22.20 12.47 -4.81
C TYR A 5 -21.70 11.24 -5.58
N ALA A 6 -21.33 10.16 -4.87
CA ALA A 6 -20.63 9.05 -5.48
C ALA A 6 -21.46 8.33 -6.54
N SER A 7 -22.76 8.09 -6.28
CA SER A 7 -23.66 7.46 -7.25
C SER A 7 -24.11 8.39 -8.37
N LEU A 8 -23.97 9.70 -8.20
CA LEU A 8 -24.42 10.69 -9.18
C LEU A 8 -23.36 10.97 -10.24
N PHE A 9 -22.08 11.03 -9.84
CA PHE A 9 -20.98 11.45 -10.74
C PHE A 9 -19.90 10.40 -10.99
N TYR A 10 -19.79 9.36 -10.15
CA TYR A 10 -18.71 8.38 -10.27
C TYR A 10 -19.25 6.99 -10.60
N GLN A 11 -18.36 6.17 -11.15
CA GLN A 11 -18.59 4.75 -11.35
C GLN A 11 -17.98 4.00 -10.15
N LYS A 12 -18.71 3.01 -9.64
CA LYS A 12 -18.36 2.30 -8.41
C LYS A 12 -16.99 1.64 -8.48
N ASP A 13 -16.73 0.84 -9.51
CA ASP A 13 -15.50 0.06 -9.63
C ASP A 13 -14.27 0.97 -9.76
N VAL A 14 -14.38 2.06 -10.54
CA VAL A 14 -13.32 3.07 -10.67
C VAL A 14 -13.08 3.74 -9.31
N THR A 15 -14.14 4.10 -8.58
CA THR A 15 -14.01 4.69 -7.24
C THR A 15 -13.33 3.73 -6.26
N ASP A 16 -13.68 2.46 -6.31
CA ASP A 16 -13.10 1.42 -5.45
C ASP A 16 -11.59 1.24 -5.77
N ILE A 17 -11.19 1.26 -7.04
CA ILE A 17 -9.77 1.23 -7.48
C ILE A 17 -8.97 2.42 -6.92
N PHE A 18 -9.57 3.62 -6.88
CA PHE A 18 -8.93 4.84 -6.38
C PHE A 18 -9.16 5.11 -4.89
N SER A 19 -9.71 4.14 -4.14
CA SER A 19 -9.84 4.27 -2.69
C SER A 19 -8.48 4.22 -1.98
N ASP A 20 -8.39 4.81 -0.79
CA ASP A 20 -7.15 4.81 0.00
C ASP A 20 -6.68 3.37 0.32
N SER A 21 -7.63 2.46 0.56
CA SER A 21 -7.35 1.04 0.80
C SER A 21 -6.75 0.36 -0.43
N SER A 22 -7.31 0.60 -1.61
CA SER A 22 -6.74 0.10 -2.87
C SER A 22 -5.37 0.72 -3.16
N LEU A 23 -5.18 2.02 -2.92
CA LEU A 23 -3.89 2.68 -3.07
C LEU A 23 -2.81 2.00 -2.21
N VAL A 24 -3.06 1.81 -0.91
CA VAL A 24 -2.13 1.13 -0.01
C VAL A 24 -1.91 -0.33 -0.42
N THR A 25 -2.97 -1.03 -0.86
CA THR A 25 -2.87 -2.40 -1.39
C THR A 25 -1.91 -2.47 -2.59
N TYR A 26 -2.04 -1.55 -3.54
CA TYR A 26 -1.13 -1.49 -4.70
C TYR A 26 0.31 -1.12 -4.28
N MET A 27 0.49 -0.24 -3.29
CA MET A 27 1.83 0.05 -2.76
C MET A 27 2.47 -1.17 -2.10
N ILE A 28 1.70 -1.97 -1.34
CA ILE A 28 2.17 -3.25 -0.79
C ILE A 28 2.58 -4.21 -1.92
N GLN A 29 1.75 -4.34 -2.97
CA GLN A 29 2.08 -5.19 -4.12
C GLN A 29 3.38 -4.76 -4.82
N VAL A 30 3.63 -3.45 -4.93
CA VAL A 30 4.87 -2.91 -5.48
C VAL A 30 6.08 -3.35 -4.65
N GLU A 31 6.01 -3.24 -3.31
CA GLU A 31 7.12 -3.65 -2.44
C GLU A 31 7.37 -5.16 -2.47
N VAL A 32 6.32 -5.98 -2.56
CA VAL A 32 6.45 -7.43 -2.75
C VAL A 32 7.15 -7.74 -4.08
N ALA A 33 6.69 -7.13 -5.17
CA ALA A 33 7.28 -7.32 -6.49
C ALA A 33 8.74 -6.85 -6.53
N LEU A 34 9.06 -5.74 -5.85
CA LEU A 34 10.42 -5.23 -5.72
C LEU A 34 11.32 -6.23 -4.98
N ALA A 35 10.87 -6.76 -3.83
CA ALA A 35 11.62 -7.74 -3.07
C ALA A 35 11.86 -9.03 -3.87
N GLN A 36 10.85 -9.52 -4.59
CA GLN A 36 10.97 -10.68 -5.47
C GLN A 36 11.97 -10.44 -6.60
N ALA A 37 11.90 -9.29 -7.28
CA ALA A 37 12.83 -8.92 -8.34
C ALA A 37 14.28 -8.81 -7.80
N GLN A 38 14.47 -8.20 -6.64
CA GLN A 38 15.77 -8.11 -5.97
C GLN A 38 16.34 -9.49 -5.61
N ALA A 39 15.51 -10.41 -5.11
CA ALA A 39 15.94 -11.78 -4.81
C ALA A 39 16.32 -12.56 -6.07
N GLN A 40 15.55 -12.40 -7.16
CA GLN A 40 15.83 -13.05 -8.45
C GLN A 40 17.21 -12.69 -8.99
N VAL A 41 17.68 -11.46 -8.76
CA VAL A 41 19.00 -10.99 -9.19
C VAL A 41 20.07 -11.07 -8.09
N GLY A 42 19.75 -11.65 -6.93
CA GLY A 42 20.69 -11.88 -5.82
C GLY A 42 21.03 -10.65 -4.97
N VAL A 43 20.27 -9.56 -5.06
CA VAL A 43 20.46 -8.35 -4.22
C VAL A 43 20.03 -8.59 -2.78
N ILE A 44 18.96 -9.37 -2.57
CA ILE A 44 18.53 -9.82 -1.24
C ILE A 44 18.42 -11.36 -1.18
N PRO A 45 18.53 -11.97 0.00
CA PRO A 45 18.29 -13.41 0.16
C PRO A 45 16.86 -13.81 -0.24
N GLN A 46 16.70 -14.96 -0.90
CA GLN A 46 15.38 -15.46 -1.32
C GLN A 46 14.40 -15.65 -0.14
N ASN A 47 14.91 -16.04 1.03
CA ASN A 47 14.08 -16.18 2.21
C ASN A 47 13.51 -14.83 2.70
N ALA A 48 14.24 -13.72 2.51
CA ALA A 48 13.73 -12.39 2.85
C ALA A 48 12.56 -11.99 1.94
N ALA A 49 12.70 -12.19 0.63
CA ALA A 49 11.60 -11.94 -0.32
C ALA A 49 10.36 -12.79 -0.02
N ASN A 50 10.55 -14.07 0.32
CA ASN A 50 9.44 -14.96 0.68
C ASN A 50 8.72 -14.48 1.95
N THR A 51 9.47 -14.08 2.99
CA THR A 51 8.89 -13.54 4.23
C THR A 51 8.13 -12.23 3.96
N ILE A 52 8.69 -11.33 3.16
CA ILE A 52 8.02 -10.07 2.78
C ILE A 52 6.70 -10.37 2.08
N ALA A 53 6.70 -11.27 1.09
CA ALA A 53 5.49 -11.66 0.38
C ALA A 53 4.42 -12.26 1.31
N GLN A 54 4.83 -13.15 2.23
CA GLN A 54 3.92 -13.78 3.18
C GLN A 54 3.30 -12.78 4.16
N VAL A 55 4.10 -11.87 4.73
CA VAL A 55 3.59 -10.87 5.67
C VAL A 55 2.69 -9.85 4.96
N ALA A 56 3.00 -9.52 3.70
CA ALA A 56 2.23 -8.60 2.88
C ALA A 56 0.77 -9.03 2.65
N GLU A 57 0.47 -10.33 2.63
CA GLU A 57 -0.90 -10.87 2.46
C GLU A 57 -1.88 -10.34 3.52
N HIS A 58 -1.39 -10.01 4.72
CA HIS A 58 -2.18 -9.51 5.84
C HIS A 58 -1.74 -8.11 6.30
N ALA A 59 -0.88 -7.43 5.54
CA ALA A 59 -0.29 -6.17 5.95
C ALA A 59 -1.33 -5.04 5.98
N LEU A 60 -2.27 -5.02 5.05
CA LEU A 60 -3.30 -3.97 4.95
C LEU A 60 -4.11 -3.80 6.24
N ASP A 61 -4.47 -4.91 6.88
CA ASP A 61 -5.25 -4.93 8.14
C ASP A 61 -4.48 -4.33 9.33
N ARG A 62 -3.16 -4.18 9.19
CA ARG A 62 -2.28 -3.62 10.23
C ARG A 62 -1.96 -2.14 10.01
N PHE A 63 -2.36 -1.54 8.89
CA PHE A 63 -2.16 -0.12 8.65
C PHE A 63 -3.09 0.72 9.50
N ASP A 64 -2.51 1.69 10.21
CA ASP A 64 -3.26 2.77 10.83
C ASP A 64 -3.41 3.91 9.79
N PHE A 65 -4.53 3.88 9.08
CA PHE A 65 -4.87 4.89 8.07
C PHE A 65 -4.99 6.30 8.65
N SER A 66 -5.36 6.45 9.92
CA SER A 66 -5.46 7.76 10.55
C SER A 66 -4.07 8.33 10.80
N ALA A 67 -3.17 7.53 11.38
CA ALA A 67 -1.77 7.94 11.56
C ALA A 67 -1.07 8.16 10.20
N LEU A 68 -1.38 7.34 9.19
CA LEU A 68 -0.83 7.47 7.85
C LEU A 68 -1.23 8.80 7.19
N ALA A 69 -2.50 9.20 7.32
CA ALA A 69 -3.00 10.47 6.79
C ALA A 69 -2.32 11.67 7.44
N VAL A 70 -2.19 11.68 8.78
CA VAL A 70 -1.50 12.75 9.52
C VAL A 70 -0.04 12.84 9.08
N ALA A 71 0.66 11.70 9.04
CA ALA A 71 2.06 11.67 8.67
C ALA A 71 2.30 12.03 7.19
N THR A 72 1.35 11.71 6.30
CA THR A 72 1.38 12.11 4.88
C THR A 72 1.36 13.64 4.75
N GLY A 73 0.50 14.31 5.52
CA GLY A 73 0.44 15.78 5.54
C GLY A 73 1.76 16.42 5.97
N LEU A 74 2.48 15.80 6.92
CA LEU A 74 3.80 16.26 7.38
C LEU A 74 4.93 15.94 6.41
N ALA A 75 4.88 14.79 5.74
CA ALA A 75 5.93 14.32 4.83
C ALA A 75 5.79 14.85 3.39
N GLY A 76 4.61 15.33 3.01
CA GLY A 76 4.31 15.82 1.66
C GLY A 76 4.03 14.72 0.63
N ASN A 77 4.13 13.45 1.01
CA ASN A 77 3.74 12.29 0.20
C ASN A 77 3.46 11.08 1.10
N ILE A 78 2.72 10.09 0.58
CA ILE A 78 2.30 8.90 1.33
C ILE A 78 3.40 7.84 1.45
N ALA A 79 4.34 7.77 0.50
CA ALA A 79 5.35 6.71 0.45
C ALA A 79 6.25 6.71 1.70
N ILE A 80 6.67 7.89 2.16
CA ILE A 80 7.52 8.03 3.35
C ILE A 80 6.87 7.41 4.61
N PRO A 81 5.67 7.82 5.04
CA PRO A 81 5.03 7.22 6.22
C PRO A 81 4.48 5.82 5.97
N PHE A 82 4.17 5.45 4.73
CA PHE A 82 3.78 4.10 4.35
C PHE A 82 4.90 3.09 4.67
N VAL A 83 6.12 3.33 4.18
CA VAL A 83 7.26 2.42 4.42
C VAL A 83 7.49 2.23 5.91
N LYS A 84 7.35 3.30 6.71
CA LYS A 84 7.50 3.24 8.18
C LYS A 84 6.47 2.35 8.89
N GLN A 85 5.26 2.20 8.35
CA GLN A 85 4.26 1.29 8.93
C GLN A 85 4.40 -0.14 8.39
N LEU A 86 4.94 -0.30 7.19
CA LEU A 86 5.18 -1.61 6.57
C LEU A 86 6.33 -2.38 7.24
N THR A 87 7.32 -1.67 7.80
CA THR A 87 8.52 -2.21 8.45
C THR A 87 8.48 -2.11 9.96
#